data_AF-U5S4P4-F1
#
_entry.id   AF-U5S4P4-F1
#
_cell.length_a   1.000
_cell.length_b   1.000
_cell.length_c   1.000
_cell.angle_alpha   90.00
_cell.angle_beta   90.00
_cell.angle_gamma   90.00
#
_symmetry.space_group_name_H-M   'P 1'
#
loop_
_entity.id
_entity.type
_entity.pdbx_description
1 polymer ?
#
loop_
_entity_poly.entity_id
_entity_poly.type
_entity_poly.pdbx_seq_one_letter_code
_entity_poly.pdbx_strand_id
1 'polypeptide(L)'
;WYVKERDFKNPTVEIDWDTLERPNANNFKSHPRPSAADFTAAGVVGGNMTDLETPAEALALYDYCEKEFPGWDKGYAGAGDIRSTALDNACKFMMMGQWPAEIYQGGKRINVRNAILAAGGTATFSSFLGPQAATTIRPQDFGAAKWQGTPEENFKTLRNAFRFLGCQDVGCAEIDNDTVKFFHKIKGAGSGFNTGEAGGKQIAFKDIDEAYETADEYAIPNKCKYIITFTARQSFEGTRRQAGITESFSVWYCYARYVKMICHMQEFIRGLGYQCLNMSGLYFSNPLSVITGLGEHGRMSSPAIHPKNGTTNRANGWALLTDLPVAPTNPIDFGAYKFCETCGICAD
;
A
#
# COMPACT_ATOMS: atom_id res chain seq x y z
N TRP A 1 -23.57 -0.68 14.96
CA TRP A 1 -22.23 -0.11 15.18
C TRP A 1 -22.33 1.38 14.92
N TYR A 2 -21.95 2.21 15.89
CA TYR A 2 -21.99 3.67 15.75
C TYR A 2 -20.57 4.15 15.50
N VAL A 3 -20.37 5.01 14.50
CA VAL A 3 -19.07 5.59 14.16
C VAL A 3 -19.11 7.05 14.61
N LYS A 4 -18.24 7.42 15.54
CA LYS A 4 -18.04 8.80 15.99
C LYS A 4 -16.80 9.38 15.31
N GLU A 5 -16.85 10.66 14.99
CA GLU A 5 -15.63 11.41 14.68
C GLU A 5 -14.95 11.83 15.98
N ARG A 6 -13.62 11.96 15.91
CA ARG A 6 -12.77 12.48 16.97
C ARG A 6 -11.99 13.69 16.45
N ASP A 7 -11.46 14.49 17.36
CA ASP A 7 -10.61 15.61 16.98
C ASP A 7 -9.35 15.14 16.23
N PHE A 8 -8.89 15.96 15.29
CA PHE A 8 -7.65 15.72 14.56
C PHE A 8 -6.48 15.54 15.54
N LYS A 9 -5.61 14.56 15.27
CA LYS A 9 -4.50 14.10 16.15
C LYS A 9 -4.90 13.43 17.48
N ASN A 10 -6.18 13.17 17.71
CA ASN A 10 -6.67 12.42 18.86
C ASN A 10 -7.38 11.13 18.40
N PRO A 11 -6.68 10.13 17.84
CA PRO A 11 -7.31 8.85 17.51
C PRO A 11 -7.57 7.99 18.76
N THR A 12 -8.12 6.78 18.58
CA THR A 12 -8.39 5.87 19.71
C THR A 12 -7.13 5.30 20.35
N VAL A 13 -6.01 5.31 19.64
CA VAL A 13 -4.67 5.03 20.18
C VAL A 13 -3.99 6.33 20.52
N GLU A 14 -3.50 6.46 21.74
CA GLU A 14 -2.72 7.63 22.15
C GLU A 14 -1.42 7.72 21.33
N ILE A 15 -1.12 8.92 20.83
CA ILE A 15 0.11 9.22 20.10
C ILE A 15 0.86 10.27 20.90
N ASP A 16 2.03 9.89 21.41
CA ASP A 16 2.99 10.84 21.97
C ASP A 16 3.74 11.52 20.80
N TRP A 17 3.23 12.68 20.39
CA TRP A 17 3.77 13.43 19.27
C TRP A 17 5.16 14.01 19.57
N ASP A 18 5.51 14.23 20.83
CA ASP A 18 6.77 14.85 21.25
C ASP A 18 7.94 13.85 21.17
N THR A 19 7.65 12.56 21.35
CA THR A 19 8.65 11.47 21.21
C THR A 19 8.78 10.92 19.79
N LEU A 20 7.79 11.18 18.93
CA LEU A 20 7.80 10.65 17.57
C LEU A 20 8.78 11.42 16.68
N GLU A 21 9.70 10.70 16.05
CA GLU A 21 10.63 11.24 15.06
C GLU A 21 10.41 10.61 13.68
N ARG A 22 10.75 11.34 12.61
CA ARG A 22 10.76 10.79 11.24
C ARG A 22 11.80 9.67 11.14
N PRO A 23 11.39 8.40 10.92
CA PRO A 23 12.35 7.31 10.93
C PRO A 23 13.04 7.14 9.59
N ASN A 24 14.24 6.54 9.63
CA ASN A 24 14.89 6.01 8.44
C ASN A 24 14.33 4.61 8.17
N ALA A 25 13.88 4.32 6.95
CA ALA A 25 13.36 2.99 6.60
C ALA A 25 14.44 1.89 6.61
N ASN A 26 15.74 2.23 6.68
CA ASN A 26 16.83 1.27 6.87
C ASN A 26 16.95 0.72 8.30
N ASN A 27 16.23 1.28 9.29
CA ASN A 27 16.35 0.86 10.68
C ASN A 27 15.59 -0.45 11.00
N PHE A 28 14.87 -1.02 10.03
CA PHE A 28 14.14 -2.28 10.22
C PHE A 28 15.05 -3.46 9.87
N LYS A 29 15.60 -4.12 10.90
CA LYS A 29 16.32 -5.39 10.73
C LYS A 29 15.29 -6.50 10.55
N SER A 30 15.22 -7.09 9.35
CA SER A 30 14.48 -8.34 9.18
C SER A 30 15.24 -9.48 9.85
N HIS A 31 14.53 -10.41 10.49
CA HIS A 31 15.12 -11.67 10.91
C HIS A 31 15.74 -12.39 9.69
N PRO A 32 16.85 -13.12 9.87
CA PRO A 32 17.37 -13.99 8.82
C PRO A 32 16.25 -14.92 8.35
N ARG A 33 15.89 -14.82 7.06
CA ARG A 33 14.84 -15.67 6.49
C ARG A 33 15.44 -16.98 5.99
N PRO A 34 14.81 -18.13 6.28
CA PRO A 34 15.15 -19.39 5.64
C PRO A 34 15.05 -19.25 4.12
N SER A 35 15.92 -19.95 3.41
CA SER A 35 15.92 -20.03 1.96
C SER A 35 14.80 -20.97 1.48
N ALA A 36 14.41 -20.84 0.21
CA ALA A 36 13.48 -21.79 -0.41
C ALA A 36 13.98 -23.24 -0.35
N ALA A 37 15.30 -23.45 -0.32
CA ALA A 37 15.91 -24.76 -0.14
C ALA A 37 15.64 -25.31 1.27
N ASP A 38 15.66 -24.47 2.31
CA ASP A 38 15.37 -24.88 3.69
C ASP A 38 13.91 -25.34 3.83
N PHE A 39 12.97 -24.62 3.22
CA PHE A 39 11.57 -25.03 3.15
C PHE A 39 11.40 -26.35 2.39
N THR A 40 12.07 -26.50 1.24
CA THR A 40 12.03 -27.73 0.44
C THR A 40 12.59 -28.92 1.21
N ALA A 41 13.72 -28.74 1.91
CA ALA A 41 14.35 -29.77 2.73
C ALA A 41 13.46 -30.20 3.91
N ALA A 42 12.67 -29.28 4.46
CA ALA A 42 11.67 -29.56 5.50
C ALA A 42 10.37 -30.19 4.95
N GLY A 43 10.24 -30.39 3.63
CA GLY A 43 9.02 -30.92 3.01
C GLY A 43 7.88 -29.91 2.87
N VAL A 44 8.16 -28.62 3.04
CA VAL A 44 7.17 -27.55 2.83
C VAL A 44 6.95 -27.35 1.34
N VAL A 45 5.73 -27.65 0.89
CA VAL A 45 5.33 -27.45 -0.50
C VAL A 45 5.24 -25.96 -0.81
N GLY A 46 5.70 -25.55 -1.99
CA GLY A 46 5.63 -24.15 -2.43
C GLY A 46 6.76 -23.25 -1.94
N GLY A 47 7.85 -23.79 -1.37
CA GLY A 47 8.94 -23.06 -0.68
C GLY A 47 9.56 -21.81 -1.34
N ASN A 48 9.22 -21.48 -2.59
CA ASN A 48 9.55 -20.20 -3.24
C ASN A 48 8.55 -19.07 -2.92
N MET A 49 7.43 -19.40 -2.28
CA MET A 49 6.34 -18.50 -1.92
C MET A 49 6.11 -18.66 -0.42
N THR A 50 6.96 -18.08 0.41
CA THR A 50 6.81 -18.21 1.86
C THR A 50 6.73 -16.83 2.49
N ASP A 51 5.57 -16.53 3.08
CA ASP A 51 5.36 -15.34 3.92
C ASP A 51 5.61 -15.66 5.42
N LEU A 52 5.93 -16.93 5.74
CA LEU A 52 6.22 -17.43 7.10
C LEU A 52 7.70 -17.35 7.47
N GLU A 53 7.99 -17.20 8.76
CA GLU A 53 9.35 -16.93 9.25
C GLU A 53 10.21 -18.20 9.31
N THR A 54 9.63 -19.39 9.51
CA THR A 54 10.37 -20.67 9.60
C THR A 54 9.66 -21.85 8.91
N PRO A 55 10.39 -22.92 8.50
CA PRO A 55 9.77 -24.13 7.97
C PRO A 55 8.87 -24.84 8.99
N ALA A 56 9.18 -24.75 10.28
CA ALA A 56 8.40 -25.35 11.35
C ALA A 56 7.01 -24.70 11.48
N GLU A 57 6.93 -23.37 11.39
CA GLU A 57 5.66 -22.64 11.40
C GLU A 57 4.81 -22.98 10.18
N ALA A 58 5.43 -23.17 9.01
CA ALA A 58 4.71 -23.59 7.81
C ALA A 58 4.07 -24.97 7.96
N LEU A 59 4.80 -25.94 8.53
CA LEU A 59 4.27 -27.27 8.81
C LEU A 59 3.18 -27.23 9.89
N ALA A 60 3.35 -26.43 10.95
CA ALA A 60 2.33 -26.27 11.98
C ALA A 60 1.02 -25.68 11.41
N LEU A 61 1.12 -24.71 10.49
CA LEU A 61 -0.04 -24.16 9.81
C LEU A 61 -0.73 -25.20 8.91
N TYR A 62 0.03 -26.04 8.21
CA TYR A 62 -0.52 -27.15 7.43
C TYR A 62 -1.28 -28.14 8.32
N ASP A 63 -0.67 -28.56 9.43
CA ASP A 63 -1.31 -29.48 10.38
C ASP A 63 -2.61 -28.89 10.96
N TYR A 64 -2.64 -27.58 11.22
CA TYR A 64 -3.85 -26.88 11.65
C TYR A 64 -4.91 -26.88 10.54
N CYS A 65 -4.54 -26.52 9.32
CA CYS A 65 -5.48 -26.41 8.21
C CYS A 65 -6.09 -27.77 7.82
N GLU A 66 -5.29 -28.85 7.83
CA GLU A 66 -5.76 -30.22 7.57
C GLU A 66 -6.80 -30.68 8.63
N LYS A 67 -6.69 -30.21 9.87
CA LYS A 67 -7.62 -30.53 10.96
C LYS A 67 -8.89 -29.66 10.93
N GLU A 68 -8.73 -28.36 10.71
CA GLU A 68 -9.81 -27.38 10.82
C GLU A 68 -10.71 -27.35 9.58
N PHE A 69 -10.15 -27.60 8.39
CA PHE A 69 -10.85 -27.40 7.13
C PHE A 69 -10.96 -28.71 6.34
N PRO A 70 -12.08 -29.46 6.48
CA PRO A 70 -12.31 -30.67 5.69
C PRO A 70 -12.20 -30.43 4.18
N GLY A 71 -11.38 -31.23 3.51
CA GLY A 71 -11.13 -31.10 2.06
C GLY A 71 -10.12 -30.00 1.70
N TRP A 72 -9.42 -29.43 2.69
CA TRP A 72 -8.29 -28.54 2.44
C TRP A 72 -7.15 -29.28 1.74
N ASP A 73 -6.50 -28.58 0.81
CA ASP A 73 -5.39 -29.06 0.02
C ASP A 73 -4.33 -27.97 -0.01
N LYS A 74 -3.11 -28.27 0.45
CA LYS A 74 -1.96 -27.34 0.36
C LYS A 74 -1.58 -27.00 -1.08
N GLY A 75 -1.94 -27.85 -2.03
CA GLY A 75 -1.58 -27.76 -3.43
C GLY A 75 -0.09 -27.96 -3.67
N TYR A 76 0.30 -27.97 -4.94
CA TYR A 76 1.71 -28.16 -5.35
C TYR A 76 2.58 -26.91 -5.15
N ALA A 77 1.97 -25.76 -4.90
CA ALA A 77 2.65 -24.46 -4.75
C ALA A 77 2.39 -23.79 -3.39
N GLY A 78 1.73 -24.46 -2.45
CA GLY A 78 1.40 -23.90 -1.13
C GLY A 78 0.27 -22.86 -1.14
N ALA A 79 -0.41 -22.67 -2.29
CA ALA A 79 -1.44 -21.66 -2.53
C ALA A 79 -2.87 -22.24 -2.61
N GLY A 80 -3.07 -23.45 -2.08
CA GLY A 80 -4.34 -24.17 -2.18
C GLY A 80 -4.41 -25.10 -3.38
N ASP A 81 -5.57 -25.70 -3.63
CA ASP A 81 -5.83 -26.59 -4.78
C ASP A 81 -5.41 -25.98 -6.14
N ILE A 82 -5.42 -26.81 -7.20
CA ILE A 82 -5.00 -26.37 -8.54
C ILE A 82 -5.76 -25.14 -9.06
N ARG A 83 -7.03 -24.96 -8.64
CA ARG A 83 -7.87 -23.82 -9.05
C ARG A 83 -7.44 -22.54 -8.34
N SER A 84 -7.22 -22.63 -7.04
CA SER A 84 -6.74 -21.54 -6.19
C SER A 84 -5.34 -21.10 -6.61
N THR A 85 -4.45 -22.05 -6.84
CA THR A 85 -3.09 -21.79 -7.36
C THR A 85 -3.12 -21.13 -8.74
N ALA A 86 -3.96 -21.61 -9.66
CA ALA A 86 -4.08 -21.01 -11.00
C ALA A 86 -4.59 -19.57 -10.94
N LEU A 87 -5.60 -19.30 -10.10
CA LEU A 87 -6.13 -17.96 -9.90
C LEU A 87 -5.10 -17.04 -9.21
N ASP A 88 -4.38 -17.54 -8.22
CA ASP A 88 -3.31 -16.82 -7.53
C ASP A 88 -2.22 -16.35 -8.52
N ASN A 89 -1.73 -17.26 -9.35
CA ASN A 89 -0.77 -16.93 -10.41
C ASN A 89 -1.30 -15.89 -11.40
N ALA A 90 -2.59 -15.97 -11.77
CA ALA A 90 -3.19 -14.99 -12.66
C ALA A 90 -3.26 -13.59 -12.02
N CYS A 91 -3.61 -13.53 -10.73
CA CYS A 91 -3.73 -12.27 -9.97
C CYS A 91 -2.38 -11.58 -9.72
N LYS A 92 -1.25 -12.28 -9.88
CA LYS A 92 0.10 -11.73 -9.74
C LYS A 92 0.58 -10.92 -10.96
N PHE A 93 -0.14 -10.95 -12.08
CA PHE A 93 0.23 -10.18 -13.25
C PHE A 93 0.28 -8.69 -12.93
N MET A 94 1.49 -8.12 -12.96
CA MET A 94 1.78 -6.73 -12.60
C MET A 94 1.41 -6.33 -11.16
N MET A 95 1.41 -7.30 -10.23
CA MET A 95 1.24 -7.03 -8.80
C MET A 95 2.27 -6.02 -8.29
N MET A 96 1.91 -5.23 -7.28
CA MET A 96 2.79 -4.23 -6.68
C MET A 96 3.38 -3.23 -7.70
N GLY A 97 2.70 -3.03 -8.83
CA GLY A 97 3.18 -2.15 -9.89
C GLY A 97 4.34 -2.70 -10.71
N GLN A 98 4.75 -3.96 -10.52
CA GLN A 98 5.94 -4.49 -11.19
C GLN A 98 5.70 -4.66 -12.70
N TRP A 99 6.71 -4.31 -13.50
CA TRP A 99 6.71 -4.74 -14.89
C TRP A 99 6.79 -6.26 -14.94
N PRO A 100 5.96 -6.91 -15.77
CA PRO A 100 6.04 -8.35 -15.90
C PRO A 100 7.42 -8.66 -16.52
N ALA A 101 8.17 -9.58 -15.91
CA ALA A 101 9.53 -9.90 -16.35
C ALA A 101 9.48 -10.54 -17.74
N GLU A 102 9.42 -11.86 -17.83
CA GLU A 102 9.30 -12.55 -19.11
C GLU A 102 7.84 -12.70 -19.54
N ILE A 103 7.49 -12.15 -20.71
CA ILE A 103 6.16 -12.27 -21.30
C ILE A 103 6.23 -12.60 -22.80
N TYR A 104 5.17 -13.22 -23.31
CA TYR A 104 5.00 -13.38 -24.75
C TYR A 104 4.39 -12.12 -25.37
N GLN A 105 5.06 -11.58 -26.38
CA GLN A 105 4.55 -10.49 -27.21
C GLN A 105 4.98 -10.70 -28.67
N GLY A 106 4.05 -10.55 -29.61
CA GLY A 106 4.36 -10.67 -31.05
C GLY A 106 5.03 -12.00 -31.44
N GLY A 107 4.68 -13.11 -30.78
CA GLY A 107 5.27 -14.43 -31.03
C GLY A 107 6.65 -14.67 -30.41
N LYS A 108 7.19 -13.73 -29.62
CA LYS A 108 8.50 -13.85 -28.95
C LYS A 108 8.35 -13.74 -27.44
N ARG A 109 9.19 -14.46 -26.70
CA ARG A 109 9.36 -14.26 -25.25
C ARG A 109 10.34 -13.11 -25.06
N ILE A 110 9.92 -12.04 -24.39
CA ILE A 110 10.75 -10.87 -24.12
C ILE A 110 10.76 -10.57 -22.62
N ASN A 111 11.85 -9.95 -22.14
CA ASN A 111 11.94 -9.48 -20.76
C ASN A 111 11.65 -7.97 -20.69
N VAL A 112 10.40 -7.59 -20.41
CA VAL A 112 9.97 -6.17 -20.41
C VAL A 112 10.62 -5.40 -19.27
N ARG A 113 10.71 -5.99 -18.07
CA ARG A 113 11.37 -5.37 -16.92
C ARG A 113 12.81 -4.97 -17.25
N ASN A 114 13.61 -5.88 -17.81
CA ASN A 114 15.00 -5.60 -18.15
C ASN A 114 15.12 -4.58 -19.29
N ALA A 115 14.22 -4.61 -20.28
CA ALA A 115 14.22 -3.61 -21.35
C ALA A 115 13.98 -2.19 -20.81
N ILE A 116 13.05 -2.04 -19.85
CA ILE A 116 12.76 -0.75 -19.23
C ILE A 116 13.93 -0.29 -18.34
N LEU A 117 14.52 -1.19 -17.56
CA LEU A 117 15.72 -0.87 -16.77
C LEU A 117 16.89 -0.45 -17.65
N ALA A 118 17.11 -1.12 -18.79
CA ALA A 118 18.16 -0.78 -19.75
C ALA A 118 17.94 0.60 -20.39
N ALA A 119 16.68 1.05 -20.49
CA ALA A 119 16.32 2.40 -20.94
C ALA A 119 16.42 3.47 -19.82
N GLY A 120 16.87 3.11 -18.62
CA GLY A 120 16.97 4.01 -17.47
C GLY A 120 15.67 4.16 -16.66
N GLY A 121 14.66 3.34 -16.94
CA GLY A 121 13.42 3.28 -16.16
C GLY A 121 13.58 2.52 -14.83
N THR A 122 12.45 2.26 -14.16
CA THR A 122 12.43 1.52 -12.89
C THR A 122 11.76 0.15 -13.05
N ALA A 123 11.91 -0.72 -12.05
CA ALA A 123 11.30 -2.05 -12.05
C ALA A 123 9.77 -2.03 -11.92
N THR A 124 9.18 -0.88 -11.58
CA THR A 124 7.74 -0.69 -11.41
C THR A 124 7.21 0.39 -12.35
N PHE A 125 5.97 0.28 -12.80
CA PHE A 125 5.32 1.31 -13.64
C PHE A 125 4.78 2.49 -12.82
N SER A 126 4.53 2.30 -11.52
CA SER A 126 4.14 3.38 -10.63
C SER A 126 5.37 4.10 -10.09
N SER A 127 5.57 5.35 -10.49
CA SER A 127 6.68 6.20 -10.06
C SER A 127 6.23 7.26 -9.05
N PHE A 128 7.18 7.90 -8.37
CA PHE A 128 6.91 9.00 -7.44
C PHE A 128 6.23 10.19 -8.16
N LEU A 129 6.75 10.60 -9.32
CA LEU A 129 6.20 11.71 -10.11
C LEU A 129 4.98 11.34 -10.98
N GLY A 130 4.59 10.07 -10.97
CA GLY A 130 3.50 9.53 -11.78
C GLY A 130 3.88 9.25 -13.24
N PRO A 131 2.98 8.63 -14.01
CA PRO A 131 3.26 8.27 -15.40
C PRO A 131 3.58 9.46 -16.31
N GLN A 132 2.90 10.59 -16.12
CA GLN A 132 2.94 11.77 -16.98
C GLN A 132 2.84 11.38 -18.46
N ALA A 133 1.83 10.56 -18.75
CA ALA A 133 1.66 9.95 -20.06
C ALA A 133 1.51 11.04 -21.14
N ALA A 134 2.01 10.78 -22.34
CA ALA A 134 1.89 11.72 -23.47
C ALA A 134 0.42 12.07 -23.81
N THR A 135 -0.53 11.22 -23.40
CA THR A 135 -1.97 11.43 -23.56
C THR A 135 -2.57 12.32 -22.47
N THR A 136 -1.84 12.63 -21.41
CA THR A 136 -2.32 13.48 -20.32
C THR A 136 -1.85 14.90 -20.54
N ILE A 137 -2.82 15.77 -20.71
CA ILE A 137 -2.64 17.20 -20.92
C ILE A 137 -2.83 17.94 -19.59
N ARG A 138 -1.94 18.88 -19.26
CA ARG A 138 -2.20 19.85 -18.18
C ARG A 138 -2.92 21.06 -18.76
N PRO A 139 -3.88 21.68 -18.03
CA PRO A 139 -4.47 22.94 -18.46
C PRO A 139 -3.42 24.02 -18.76
N GLN A 140 -2.35 24.08 -17.96
CA GLN A 140 -1.28 25.07 -18.11
C GLN A 140 -0.51 24.95 -19.43
N ASP A 141 -0.38 23.73 -19.99
CA ASP A 141 0.33 23.49 -21.24
C ASP A 141 -0.37 24.15 -22.45
N PHE A 142 -1.65 24.50 -22.29
CA PHE A 142 -2.50 25.10 -23.32
C PHE A 142 -3.01 26.50 -22.93
N GLY A 143 -2.44 27.10 -21.88
CA GLY A 143 -2.90 28.39 -21.34
C GLY A 143 -4.31 28.36 -20.74
N ALA A 144 -4.87 27.18 -20.50
CA ALA A 144 -6.14 27.02 -19.81
C ALA A 144 -5.97 27.18 -18.30
N ALA A 145 -7.01 27.68 -17.63
CA ALA A 145 -7.00 27.83 -16.18
C ALA A 145 -6.99 26.46 -15.49
N LYS A 146 -6.23 26.36 -14.39
CA LYS A 146 -6.32 25.20 -13.49
C LYS A 146 -7.71 25.13 -12.85
N TRP A 147 -8.18 23.94 -12.52
CA TRP A 147 -9.44 23.75 -11.78
C TRP A 147 -9.45 24.62 -10.51
N GLN A 148 -10.58 25.28 -10.23
CA GLN A 148 -10.80 26.03 -8.98
C GLN A 148 -12.03 25.43 -8.29
N GLY A 149 -11.85 24.98 -7.05
CA GLY A 149 -12.92 24.48 -6.20
C GLY A 149 -12.58 24.70 -4.73
N THR A 150 -13.61 24.73 -3.89
CA THR A 150 -13.43 24.75 -2.42
C THR A 150 -12.78 23.45 -1.94
N PRO A 151 -12.09 23.42 -0.78
CA PRO A 151 -11.55 22.17 -0.23
C PRO A 151 -12.59 21.03 -0.14
N GLU A 152 -13.83 21.36 0.22
CA GLU A 152 -14.95 20.41 0.35
C GLU A 152 -15.41 19.88 -1.01
N GLU A 153 -15.47 20.74 -2.03
CA GLU A 153 -15.78 20.35 -3.40
C GLU A 153 -14.67 19.49 -3.98
N ASN A 154 -13.41 19.86 -3.77
CA ASN A 154 -12.25 19.08 -4.21
C ASN A 154 -12.26 17.70 -3.56
N PHE A 155 -12.58 17.60 -2.27
CA PHE A 155 -12.75 16.30 -1.60
C PHE A 155 -13.84 15.45 -2.25
N LYS A 156 -15.01 16.03 -2.54
CA LYS A 156 -16.09 15.31 -3.25
C LYS A 156 -15.68 14.85 -4.64
N THR A 157 -14.98 15.70 -5.39
CA THR A 157 -14.45 15.39 -6.72
C THR A 157 -13.45 14.23 -6.67
N LEU A 158 -12.47 14.31 -5.76
CA LEU A 158 -11.50 13.23 -5.56
C LEU A 158 -12.19 11.95 -5.12
N ARG A 159 -13.05 12.00 -4.10
CA ARG A 159 -13.78 10.83 -3.61
C ARG A 159 -14.56 10.17 -4.73
N ASN A 160 -15.23 10.93 -5.58
CA ASN A 160 -15.97 10.38 -6.72
C ASN A 160 -15.03 9.67 -7.72
N ALA A 161 -13.89 10.29 -8.07
CA ALA A 161 -12.90 9.68 -8.96
C ALA A 161 -12.31 8.37 -8.38
N PHE A 162 -11.92 8.37 -7.11
CA PHE A 162 -11.46 7.15 -6.43
C PHE A 162 -12.51 6.04 -6.46
N ARG A 163 -13.77 6.37 -6.12
CA ARG A 163 -14.89 5.42 -6.11
C ARG A 163 -15.13 4.84 -7.49
N PHE A 164 -15.09 5.67 -8.54
CA PHE A 164 -15.18 5.24 -9.93
C PHE A 164 -14.09 4.22 -10.29
N LEU A 165 -12.84 4.45 -9.85
CA LEU A 165 -11.72 3.53 -10.07
C LEU A 165 -11.71 2.31 -9.13
N GLY A 166 -12.79 2.11 -8.36
CA GLY A 166 -13.02 0.93 -7.55
C GLY A 166 -12.50 1.01 -6.12
N CYS A 167 -12.03 2.17 -5.65
CA CYS A 167 -11.73 2.39 -4.24
C CYS A 167 -12.97 2.24 -3.36
N GLN A 168 -12.77 1.82 -2.12
CA GLN A 168 -13.84 1.79 -1.14
C GLN A 168 -14.06 3.14 -0.46
N ASP A 169 -13.13 3.55 0.40
CA ASP A 169 -13.20 4.80 1.15
C ASP A 169 -11.91 5.61 0.99
N VAL A 170 -12.05 6.92 1.12
CA VAL A 170 -11.00 7.93 0.91
C VAL A 170 -10.97 8.82 2.15
N GLY A 171 -9.77 9.07 2.66
CA GLY A 171 -9.53 9.93 3.82
C GLY A 171 -8.44 10.94 3.48
N CYS A 172 -8.53 12.14 4.04
CA CYS A 172 -7.63 13.24 3.76
C CYS A 172 -7.11 13.86 5.06
N ALA A 173 -5.91 14.42 5.01
CA ALA A 173 -5.32 15.20 6.09
C ALA A 173 -4.32 16.20 5.49
N GLU A 174 -3.79 17.10 6.32
CA GLU A 174 -2.67 17.95 5.94
C GLU A 174 -1.37 17.49 6.62
N ILE A 175 -0.27 17.71 5.92
CA ILE A 175 1.08 17.64 6.49
C ILE A 175 1.30 18.87 7.35
N ASP A 176 1.66 18.64 8.60
CA ASP A 176 2.19 19.62 9.53
C ASP A 176 3.45 19.09 10.23
N ASN A 177 3.93 19.81 11.25
CA ASN A 177 5.13 19.44 12.01
C ASN A 177 5.03 18.06 12.68
N ASP A 178 3.83 17.55 12.91
CA ASP A 178 3.58 16.27 13.54
C ASP A 178 3.29 15.18 12.52
N THR A 179 2.37 15.40 11.59
CA THR A 179 1.97 14.35 10.64
C THR A 179 3.06 14.03 9.62
N VAL A 180 4.02 14.94 9.39
CA VAL A 180 5.24 14.65 8.61
C VAL A 180 6.05 13.49 9.22
N LYS A 181 5.93 13.24 10.53
CA LYS A 181 6.61 12.15 11.26
C LYS A 181 6.16 10.76 10.82
N PHE A 182 5.01 10.64 10.17
CA PHE A 182 4.55 9.38 9.56
C PHE A 182 5.24 9.04 8.23
N PHE A 183 5.98 9.98 7.65
CA PHE A 183 6.77 9.77 6.44
C PHE A 183 8.23 9.52 6.80
N HIS A 184 8.83 8.53 6.14
CA HIS A 184 10.24 8.23 6.35
C HIS A 184 11.11 9.44 6.01
N LYS A 185 12.25 9.59 6.68
CA LYS A 185 13.27 10.56 6.31
C LYS A 185 14.10 10.08 5.12
N ILE A 186 14.40 8.78 5.11
CA ILE A 186 15.20 8.10 4.10
C ILE A 186 14.44 6.85 3.68
N LYS A 187 14.20 6.70 2.38
CA LYS A 187 13.81 5.41 1.81
C LYS A 187 15.01 4.50 1.83
N GLY A 188 14.89 3.44 2.59
CA GLY A 188 15.93 2.44 2.69
C GLY A 188 16.04 1.59 1.44
N ALA A 189 17.22 1.01 1.18
CA ALA A 189 17.38 0.00 0.14
C ALA A 189 16.45 -1.22 0.36
N GLY A 190 15.97 -1.39 1.61
CA GLY A 190 15.14 -2.51 2.06
C GLY A 190 13.65 -2.26 2.23
N SER A 191 13.09 -1.13 1.78
CA SER A 191 11.62 -1.04 1.61
C SER A 191 11.23 -1.89 0.39
N GLY A 192 11.29 -3.21 0.55
CA GLY A 192 11.26 -4.24 -0.50
C GLY A 192 12.51 -5.12 -0.48
N PHE A 193 12.42 -6.28 0.16
CA PHE A 193 13.26 -7.48 -0.08
C PHE A 193 14.81 -7.35 -0.11
N ASN A 194 15.45 -6.34 0.48
CA ASN A 194 16.92 -6.36 0.61
C ASN A 194 17.44 -5.57 1.83
N THR A 195 18.14 -6.25 2.72
CA THR A 195 18.80 -5.67 3.90
C THR A 195 20.10 -4.97 3.52
N GLY A 196 20.22 -3.67 3.83
CA GLY A 196 21.49 -2.95 3.77
C GLY A 196 21.48 -1.68 4.62
N GLU A 197 22.47 -1.51 5.49
CA GLU A 197 22.71 -0.30 6.28
C GLU A 197 23.57 0.72 5.49
N ALA A 198 23.34 2.03 5.76
CA ALA A 198 24.02 3.21 5.23
C ALA A 198 23.93 3.46 3.71
N GLY A 199 22.84 4.11 3.29
CA GLY A 199 22.57 4.51 1.91
C GLY A 199 21.07 4.44 1.64
N GLY A 200 20.50 5.47 1.03
CA GLY A 200 19.08 5.51 0.78
C GLY A 200 18.64 6.87 0.26
N LYS A 201 17.54 6.84 -0.47
CA LYS A 201 17.01 8.02 -1.16
C LYS A 201 16.26 8.90 -0.17
N GLN A 202 16.69 10.15 -0.02
CA GLN A 202 16.10 11.11 0.91
C GLN A 202 14.67 11.44 0.52
N ILE A 203 13.80 11.65 1.50
CA ILE A 203 12.44 12.15 1.30
C ILE A 203 12.43 13.59 1.83
N ALA A 204 12.67 14.54 0.93
CA ALA A 204 13.00 15.91 1.27
C ALA A 204 11.85 16.86 0.94
N PHE A 205 11.24 17.44 1.97
CA PHE A 205 10.26 18.51 1.84
C PHE A 205 10.99 19.85 1.73
N LYS A 206 10.70 20.64 0.69
CA LYS A 206 11.45 21.85 0.31
C LYS A 206 10.54 22.95 -0.22
N ASP A 207 11.01 24.19 -0.12
CA ASP A 207 10.40 25.35 -0.79
C ASP A 207 10.80 25.38 -2.27
N ILE A 208 10.16 24.53 -3.06
CA ILE A 208 10.33 24.39 -4.51
C ILE A 208 8.96 24.39 -5.20
N ASP A 209 8.91 24.73 -6.49
CA ASP A 209 7.65 24.80 -7.22
C ASP A 209 7.16 23.46 -7.74
N GLU A 210 8.05 22.63 -8.26
CA GLU A 210 7.69 21.36 -8.88
C GLU A 210 8.53 20.24 -8.25
N ALA A 211 7.89 19.12 -7.96
CA ALA A 211 8.55 17.94 -7.44
C ALA A 211 9.54 17.37 -8.46
N TYR A 212 10.64 16.83 -7.97
CA TYR A 212 11.61 16.15 -8.82
C TYR A 212 12.22 14.94 -8.10
N GLU A 213 12.84 14.07 -8.89
CA GLU A 213 13.41 12.82 -8.43
C GLU A 213 14.84 12.69 -8.97
N THR A 214 15.82 12.46 -8.09
CA THR A 214 17.22 12.19 -8.47
C THR A 214 17.63 10.80 -7.99
N ALA A 215 18.89 10.39 -8.16
CA ALA A 215 19.39 9.16 -7.53
C ALA A 215 19.29 9.22 -5.99
N ASP A 216 19.49 10.41 -5.42
CA ASP A 216 19.69 10.61 -3.99
C ASP A 216 18.46 11.15 -3.25
N GLU A 217 17.47 11.72 -3.95
CA GLU A 217 16.29 12.30 -3.30
C GLU A 217 14.98 12.21 -4.08
N TYR A 218 13.89 12.13 -3.31
CA TYR A 218 12.53 12.53 -3.68
C TYR A 218 12.31 13.94 -3.13
N ALA A 219 12.33 14.95 -3.99
CA ALA A 219 12.12 16.33 -3.60
C ALA A 219 10.63 16.69 -3.71
N ILE A 220 10.03 17.06 -2.58
CA ILE A 220 8.60 17.31 -2.41
C ILE A 220 8.41 18.80 -2.12
N PRO A 221 7.66 19.55 -2.95
CA PRO A 221 7.24 20.90 -2.64
C PRO A 221 6.48 20.96 -1.30
N ASN A 222 6.79 21.94 -0.44
CA ASN A 222 6.03 22.16 0.80
C ASN A 222 4.54 22.46 0.54
N LYS A 223 4.19 22.93 -0.66
CA LYS A 223 2.78 23.09 -1.08
C LYS A 223 2.06 21.76 -1.36
N CYS A 224 2.79 20.67 -1.63
CA CYS A 224 2.23 19.32 -1.75
C CYS A 224 1.95 18.71 -0.36
N LYS A 225 1.19 19.45 0.46
CA LYS A 225 0.92 19.12 1.87
C LYS A 225 -0.38 18.36 2.08
N TYR A 226 -1.22 18.21 1.07
CA TYR A 226 -2.48 17.52 1.23
C TYR A 226 -2.27 16.00 1.05
N ILE A 227 -2.51 15.27 2.13
CA ILE A 227 -2.45 13.81 2.17
C ILE A 227 -3.78 13.27 1.67
N ILE A 228 -3.73 12.38 0.69
CA ILE A 228 -4.87 11.60 0.25
C ILE A 228 -4.57 10.14 0.53
N THR A 229 -5.41 9.51 1.33
CA THR A 229 -5.36 8.09 1.64
C THR A 229 -6.61 7.40 1.12
N PHE A 230 -6.51 6.10 0.90
CA PHE A 230 -7.64 5.32 0.47
C PHE A 230 -7.60 3.89 1.01
N THR A 231 -8.67 3.13 0.75
CA THR A 231 -8.78 1.72 1.07
C THR A 231 -9.06 0.89 -0.18
N ALA A 232 -8.46 -0.30 -0.22
CA ALA A 232 -8.64 -1.28 -1.28
C ALA A 232 -9.39 -2.50 -0.75
N ARG A 233 -10.67 -2.65 -1.11
CA ARG A 233 -11.46 -3.80 -0.67
C ARG A 233 -10.97 -5.09 -1.31
N GLN A 234 -10.73 -6.11 -0.49
CA GLN A 234 -10.45 -7.48 -0.92
C GLN A 234 -11.73 -8.27 -1.21
N SER A 235 -11.60 -9.45 -1.81
CA SER A 235 -12.70 -10.41 -1.86
C SER A 235 -12.93 -11.00 -0.46
N PHE A 236 -14.06 -10.67 0.17
CA PHE A 236 -14.38 -11.18 1.51
C PHE A 236 -14.35 -12.70 1.59
N GLU A 237 -15.03 -13.36 0.65
CA GLU A 237 -15.14 -14.82 0.66
C GLU A 237 -13.79 -15.50 0.36
N GLY A 238 -12.92 -14.84 -0.40
CA GLY A 238 -11.56 -15.32 -0.66
C GLY A 238 -10.65 -15.15 0.56
N THR A 239 -10.64 -13.95 1.18
CA THR A 239 -9.84 -13.69 2.38
C THR A 239 -10.29 -14.58 3.56
N ARG A 240 -11.58 -14.81 3.76
CA ARG A 240 -12.11 -15.67 4.84
C ARG A 240 -11.75 -17.15 4.69
N ARG A 241 -11.46 -17.60 3.47
CA ARG A 241 -11.05 -18.99 3.16
C ARG A 241 -9.56 -19.09 2.85
N GLN A 242 -8.81 -18.04 3.12
CA GLN A 242 -7.37 -18.08 2.97
C GLN A 242 -6.80 -18.99 4.05
N ALA A 243 -6.47 -20.21 3.65
CA ALA A 243 -5.81 -21.22 4.47
C ALA A 243 -4.59 -21.70 3.68
N GLY A 244 -3.41 -21.18 4.00
CA GLY A 244 -2.19 -21.44 3.26
C GLY A 244 -1.02 -20.61 3.78
N ILE A 245 0.19 -20.94 3.33
CA ILE A 245 1.45 -20.34 3.82
C ILE A 245 1.82 -19.03 3.09
N THR A 246 0.95 -18.56 2.20
CA THR A 246 1.10 -17.32 1.43
C THR A 246 -0.14 -16.45 1.49
N GLU A 247 0.04 -15.18 1.14
CA GLU A 247 -1.07 -14.36 0.65
C GLU A 247 -1.79 -15.02 -0.53
N SER A 248 -3.12 -14.89 -0.57
CA SER A 248 -3.97 -15.49 -1.60
C SER A 248 -4.20 -14.57 -2.80
N PHE A 249 -4.82 -15.13 -3.84
CA PHE A 249 -5.28 -14.41 -5.03
C PHE A 249 -6.07 -13.12 -4.70
N SER A 250 -6.80 -13.10 -3.59
CA SER A 250 -7.60 -11.94 -3.16
C SER A 250 -6.72 -10.74 -2.82
N VAL A 251 -5.53 -11.00 -2.27
CA VAL A 251 -4.57 -9.99 -1.90
C VAL A 251 -3.79 -9.51 -3.12
N TRP A 252 -3.21 -10.43 -3.90
CA TRP A 252 -2.38 -10.08 -5.06
C TRP A 252 -3.16 -9.29 -6.10
N TYR A 253 -4.44 -9.63 -6.31
CA TYR A 253 -5.29 -8.85 -7.21
C TYR A 253 -5.51 -7.42 -6.75
N CYS A 254 -5.61 -7.17 -5.43
CA CYS A 254 -5.66 -5.80 -4.92
C CYS A 254 -4.37 -5.06 -5.24
N TYR A 255 -3.21 -5.69 -5.00
CA TYR A 255 -1.92 -5.08 -5.30
C TYR A 255 -1.65 -4.89 -6.80
N ALA A 256 -2.30 -5.63 -7.69
CA ALA A 256 -2.28 -5.36 -9.13
C ALA A 256 -3.22 -4.19 -9.51
N ARG A 257 -4.46 -4.21 -9.01
CA ARG A 257 -5.50 -3.26 -9.42
C ARG A 257 -5.29 -1.85 -8.88
N TYR A 258 -4.94 -1.70 -7.61
CA TYR A 258 -4.95 -0.39 -6.96
C TYR A 258 -3.67 0.41 -7.20
N VAL A 259 -2.57 -0.23 -7.60
CA VAL A 259 -1.39 0.49 -8.10
C VAL A 259 -1.67 1.15 -9.46
N LYS A 260 -2.42 0.47 -10.33
CA LYS A 260 -2.95 1.10 -11.56
C LYS A 260 -3.86 2.28 -11.25
N MET A 261 -4.70 2.17 -10.22
CA MET A 261 -5.56 3.28 -9.77
C MET A 261 -4.74 4.48 -9.27
N ILE A 262 -3.64 4.27 -8.53
CA ILE A 262 -2.71 5.33 -8.15
C ILE A 262 -2.25 6.12 -9.39
N CYS A 263 -1.79 5.42 -10.43
CA CYS A 263 -1.37 6.06 -11.67
C CYS A 263 -2.50 6.89 -12.30
N HIS A 264 -3.73 6.35 -12.35
CA HIS A 264 -4.89 7.10 -12.84
C HIS A 264 -5.19 8.36 -12.00
N MET A 265 -5.06 8.29 -10.68
CA MET A 265 -5.28 9.44 -9.81
C MET A 265 -4.18 10.50 -9.95
N GLN A 266 -2.94 10.08 -10.18
CA GLN A 266 -1.85 11.01 -10.51
C GLN A 266 -2.14 11.77 -11.82
N GLU A 267 -2.55 11.05 -12.87
CA GLU A 267 -2.94 11.69 -14.13
C GLU A 267 -4.19 12.56 -14.00
N PHE A 268 -5.19 12.13 -13.23
CA PHE A 268 -6.42 12.90 -13.02
C PHE A 268 -6.14 14.23 -12.32
N ILE A 269 -5.41 14.20 -11.20
CA ILE A 269 -5.06 15.43 -10.45
C ILE A 269 -4.13 16.32 -11.28
N ARG A 270 -3.21 15.72 -12.06
CA ARG A 270 -2.41 16.44 -13.05
C ARG A 270 -3.28 17.13 -14.11
N GLY A 271 -4.31 16.46 -14.60
CA GLY A 271 -5.29 17.03 -15.53
C GLY A 271 -6.15 18.15 -14.94
N LEU A 272 -6.29 18.22 -13.60
CA LEU A 272 -6.88 19.38 -12.91
C LEU A 272 -5.89 20.55 -12.78
N GLY A 273 -4.63 20.34 -13.13
CA GLY A 273 -3.56 21.34 -13.07
C GLY A 273 -2.77 21.34 -11.77
N TYR A 274 -2.80 20.25 -11.00
CA TYR A 274 -2.14 20.10 -9.70
C TYR A 274 -1.11 18.96 -9.71
N GLN A 275 -0.15 18.98 -8.80
CA GLN A 275 0.81 17.90 -8.62
C GLN A 275 0.19 16.75 -7.82
N CYS A 276 0.59 15.51 -8.11
CA CYS A 276 0.17 14.34 -7.35
C CYS A 276 1.31 13.32 -7.26
N LEU A 277 1.85 13.18 -6.06
CA LEU A 277 3.04 12.41 -5.77
C LEU A 277 2.65 11.08 -5.13
N ASN A 278 3.13 9.98 -5.71
CA ASN A 278 2.93 8.66 -5.15
C ASN A 278 3.96 8.40 -4.07
N MET A 279 3.49 8.21 -2.84
CA MET A 279 4.37 8.01 -1.69
C MET A 279 4.61 6.54 -1.36
N SER A 280 4.19 5.59 -2.21
CA SER A 280 4.24 4.15 -1.91
C SER A 280 5.60 3.70 -1.37
N GLY A 281 5.60 3.14 -0.16
CA GLY A 281 6.80 2.69 0.55
C GLY A 281 7.63 3.80 1.22
N LEU A 282 7.10 5.03 1.31
CA LEU A 282 7.77 6.20 1.89
C LEU A 282 7.12 6.66 3.22
N TYR A 283 6.19 5.88 3.79
CA TYR A 283 5.40 6.21 4.98
C TYR A 283 4.90 4.97 5.71
N PHE A 284 4.39 5.17 6.94
CA PHE A 284 3.60 4.16 7.66
C PHE A 284 2.12 4.25 7.30
N SER A 285 1.60 3.21 6.64
CA SER A 285 0.23 3.22 6.14
C SER A 285 -0.82 3.16 7.27
N ASN A 286 -0.50 2.46 8.35
CA ASN A 286 -1.46 2.24 9.43
C ASN A 286 -1.77 3.51 10.24
N PRO A 287 -0.78 4.30 10.71
CA PRO A 287 -1.04 5.59 11.34
C PRO A 287 -1.80 6.55 10.42
N LEU A 288 -1.43 6.59 9.12
CA LEU A 288 -2.14 7.42 8.15
C LEU A 288 -3.62 7.01 8.01
N SER A 289 -3.92 5.70 7.97
CA SER A 289 -5.32 5.22 7.96
C SER A 289 -6.13 5.71 9.15
N VAL A 290 -5.48 5.75 10.32
CA VAL A 290 -6.12 6.12 11.58
C VAL A 290 -6.37 7.63 11.63
N ILE A 291 -5.37 8.44 11.32
CA ILE A 291 -5.51 9.90 11.38
C ILE A 291 -6.42 10.48 10.29
N THR A 292 -6.57 9.79 9.15
CA THR A 292 -7.52 10.19 8.09
C THR A 292 -8.90 9.55 8.24
N GLY A 293 -9.17 8.82 9.33
CA GLY A 293 -10.50 8.29 9.61
C GLY A 293 -10.93 7.09 8.76
N LEU A 294 -9.97 6.35 8.18
CA LEU A 294 -10.26 5.13 7.41
C LEU A 294 -10.40 3.89 8.30
N GLY A 295 -9.96 3.94 9.55
CA GLY A 295 -10.08 2.82 10.47
C GLY A 295 -9.47 3.10 11.84
N GLU A 296 -9.58 2.12 12.72
CA GLU A 296 -8.91 2.12 14.02
C GLU A 296 -7.75 1.13 14.02
N HIS A 297 -6.75 1.38 14.87
CA HIS A 297 -5.72 0.38 15.13
C HIS A 297 -6.33 -0.86 15.79
N GLY A 298 -5.76 -2.04 15.50
CA GLY A 298 -6.21 -3.31 16.07
C GLY A 298 -5.06 -4.15 16.57
N ARG A 299 -5.36 -5.20 17.34
CA ARG A 299 -4.38 -6.10 17.97
C ARG A 299 -3.38 -6.72 16.97
N MET A 300 -3.83 -7.08 15.77
CA MET A 300 -2.97 -7.63 14.71
C MET A 300 -2.01 -6.59 14.10
N SER A 301 -1.99 -5.36 14.63
CA SER A 301 -1.24 -4.19 14.16
C SER A 301 -1.66 -3.70 12.78
N SER A 302 -1.49 -4.49 11.72
CA SER A 302 -1.79 -4.13 10.34
C SER A 302 -2.63 -5.20 9.65
N PRO A 303 -3.67 -4.84 8.89
CA PRO A 303 -4.12 -3.47 8.58
C PRO A 303 -5.03 -2.86 9.66
N ALA A 304 -5.23 -1.53 9.61
CA ALA A 304 -6.26 -0.85 10.41
C ALA A 304 -7.64 -1.46 10.16
N ILE A 305 -8.44 -1.56 11.21
CA ILE A 305 -9.79 -2.12 11.18
C ILE A 305 -10.73 -1.07 10.59
N HIS A 306 -11.29 -1.37 9.42
CA HIS A 306 -12.27 -0.51 8.77
C HIS A 306 -13.68 -0.78 9.31
N PRO A 307 -14.50 0.23 9.63
CA PRO A 307 -15.81 0.03 10.27
C PRO A 307 -16.78 -0.84 9.46
N LYS A 308 -16.68 -0.80 8.12
CA LYS A 308 -17.53 -1.59 7.22
C LYS A 308 -16.98 -2.98 6.86
N ASN A 309 -15.66 -3.15 6.88
CA ASN A 309 -15.01 -4.33 6.28
C ASN A 309 -14.09 -5.09 7.23
N GLY A 310 -13.96 -4.62 8.47
CA GLY A 310 -12.94 -5.10 9.39
C GLY A 310 -11.56 -5.00 8.76
N THR A 311 -10.82 -6.11 8.82
CA THR A 311 -9.44 -6.22 8.36
C THR A 311 -9.35 -6.74 6.92
N THR A 312 -10.48 -6.99 6.25
CA THR A 312 -10.55 -7.46 4.85
C THR A 312 -10.39 -6.31 3.84
N ASN A 313 -9.45 -5.42 4.13
CA ASN A 313 -9.02 -4.34 3.26
C ASN A 313 -7.50 -4.38 3.12
N ARG A 314 -7.02 -3.99 1.94
CA ARG A 314 -5.61 -3.70 1.66
C ARG A 314 -5.47 -2.22 1.38
N ALA A 315 -4.23 -1.81 1.15
CA ALA A 315 -3.88 -0.44 0.86
C ALA A 315 -4.39 0.58 1.90
N ASN A 316 -4.77 0.13 3.10
CA ASN A 316 -5.28 1.01 4.14
C ASN A 316 -4.20 2.04 4.45
N GLY A 317 -4.51 3.30 4.12
CA GLY A 317 -3.60 4.41 4.33
C GLY A 317 -2.52 4.51 3.28
N TRP A 318 -2.74 3.96 2.08
CA TRP A 318 -1.87 4.23 0.94
C TRP A 318 -1.97 5.70 0.55
N ALA A 319 -0.83 6.41 0.57
CA ALA A 319 -0.80 7.86 0.51
C ALA A 319 -0.35 8.40 -0.85
N LEU A 320 -1.08 9.40 -1.32
CA LEU A 320 -0.68 10.36 -2.33
C LEU A 320 -0.52 11.73 -1.66
N LEU A 321 0.42 12.55 -2.14
CA LEU A 321 0.54 13.95 -1.75
C LEU A 321 0.19 14.86 -2.93
N THR A 322 -0.57 15.92 -2.67
CA THR A 322 -0.96 16.88 -3.71
C THR A 322 -0.90 18.31 -3.20
N ASP A 323 -0.77 19.26 -4.12
CA ASP A 323 -0.96 20.70 -3.88
C ASP A 323 -2.40 21.16 -4.18
N LEU A 324 -3.32 20.25 -4.53
CA LEU A 324 -4.76 20.51 -4.61
C LEU A 324 -5.35 20.65 -3.20
N PRO A 325 -5.92 21.81 -2.83
CA PRO A 325 -6.56 21.98 -1.54
C PRO A 325 -7.73 21.02 -1.36
N VAL A 326 -7.71 20.24 -0.29
CA VAL A 326 -8.75 19.24 0.00
C VAL A 326 -9.13 19.30 1.47
N ALA A 327 -10.43 19.20 1.76
CA ALA A 327 -10.92 19.17 3.13
C ALA A 327 -10.40 17.91 3.85
N PRO A 328 -9.87 18.02 5.08
CA PRO A 328 -9.45 16.87 5.86
C PRO A 328 -10.66 16.05 6.32
N THR A 329 -10.42 14.77 6.59
CA THR A 329 -11.35 13.88 7.30
C THR A 329 -10.81 13.64 8.71
N ASN A 330 -11.72 13.35 9.64
CA ASN A 330 -11.39 13.20 11.05
C ASN A 330 -11.12 11.74 11.42
N PRO A 331 -10.24 11.47 12.40
CA PRO A 331 -10.14 10.16 13.02
C PRO A 331 -11.50 9.67 13.53
N ILE A 332 -11.67 8.35 13.63
CA ILE A 332 -12.95 7.74 14.02
C ILE A 332 -12.84 6.87 15.27
N ASP A 333 -13.97 6.68 15.93
CA ASP A 333 -14.19 5.74 17.03
C ASP A 333 -15.48 4.97 16.79
N PHE A 334 -15.34 3.68 16.51
CA PHE A 334 -16.40 2.69 16.45
C PHE A 334 -16.16 1.53 17.44
N GLY A 335 -15.22 1.69 18.36
CA GLY A 335 -14.94 0.76 19.46
C GLY A 335 -14.03 -0.42 19.10
N ALA A 336 -13.37 -0.43 17.94
CA ALA A 336 -12.52 -1.55 17.53
C ALA A 336 -11.29 -1.70 18.43
N TYR A 337 -10.62 -0.59 18.76
CA TYR A 337 -9.42 -0.63 19.60
C TYR A 337 -9.73 -1.21 20.98
N LYS A 338 -10.80 -0.74 21.62
CA LYS A 338 -11.27 -1.25 22.91
C LYS A 338 -11.75 -2.70 22.85
N PHE A 339 -12.42 -3.10 21.77
CA PHE A 339 -12.79 -4.49 21.56
C PHE A 339 -11.55 -5.40 21.48
N CYS A 340 -10.50 -4.93 20.80
CA CYS A 340 -9.25 -5.67 20.70
C CYS A 340 -8.59 -5.94 22.06
N GLU A 341 -8.78 -5.11 23.09
CA GLU A 341 -8.22 -5.32 24.44
C GLU A 341 -8.63 -6.65 25.06
N THR A 342 -9.84 -7.15 24.76
CA THR A 342 -10.40 -8.36 25.37
C THR A 342 -10.56 -9.54 24.41
N CYS A 343 -10.53 -9.31 23.10
CA CYS A 343 -10.85 -10.33 22.09
C CYS A 343 -9.80 -11.44 21.97
N GLY A 344 -8.51 -11.13 21.76
CA GLY A 344 -7.43 -12.12 21.70
C GLY A 344 -7.37 -13.01 20.45
N ILE A 345 -8.47 -13.23 19.72
CA ILE A 345 -8.60 -14.24 18.63
C ILE A 345 -7.48 -14.26 17.58
N CYS A 346 -6.90 -13.10 17.23
CA CYS A 346 -5.81 -13.06 16.23
C CYS A 346 -4.42 -13.41 16.79
N ALA A 347 -4.29 -13.51 18.11
CA ALA A 347 -3.07 -13.86 18.83
C ALA A 347 -3.11 -15.26 19.43
N ASP A 348 -4.32 -15.78 19.71
CA ASP A 348 -4.57 -17.16 20.17
C ASP A 348 -4.40 -18.17 19.02
#